data_AF-A0A7J6NIA7-F1
#
_entry.id   AF-A0A7J6NIA7-F1
#
_cell.length_a   1.000
_cell.length_b   1.000
_cell.length_c   1.000
_cell.angle_alpha   90.00
_cell.angle_beta   90.00
_cell.angle_gamma   90.00
#
_symmetry.space_group_name_H-M   'P 1'
#
loop_
_entity.id
_entity.type
_entity.pdbx_description
1 polymer ?
#
loop_
_entity_poly.entity_id
_entity_poly.type
_entity_poly.pdbx_seq_one_letter_code
_entity_poly.pdbx_strand_id
1 'polypeptide(L)'
;MAMSYGTVYVASVAMGANYQQTLKAFSEAEAYDGSSLVVAYAPCIEHKNIDGMGHTMLHQYTVANSGYFPLFRYNPALKHMGKNPFVLDTKKLTLSVDDVISHEMRFGALKKRDAEKYTAYMKEMTEWIGARYQKYRGWAAAGEDIADGVPLTLLYGTETGTAEALSYRVA
;
A
#
# COMPACT_ATOMS: atom_id res chain seq x y z
N MET A 1 9.63 -4.38 -2.45
CA MET A 1 10.86 -4.07 -1.71
C MET A 1 10.69 -4.46 -0.25
N ALA A 2 10.09 -3.66 0.65
CA ALA A 2 9.95 -4.09 2.05
C ALA A 2 9.18 -5.41 2.24
N MET A 3 8.08 -5.62 1.50
CA MET A 3 7.32 -6.88 1.54
C MET A 3 8.09 -8.11 1.04
N SER A 4 9.15 -7.93 0.25
CA SER A 4 9.88 -9.05 -0.36
C SER A 4 10.84 -9.73 0.62
N TYR A 5 11.16 -9.06 1.73
CA TYR A 5 11.82 -9.70 2.87
C TYR A 5 10.97 -10.75 3.57
N GLY A 6 9.64 -10.73 3.39
CA GLY A 6 8.76 -11.70 4.05
C GLY A 6 8.47 -11.42 5.52
N THR A 7 9.38 -10.76 6.24
CA THR A 7 9.40 -10.58 7.70
C THR A 7 9.09 -9.15 8.17
N VAL A 8 8.77 -8.24 7.27
CA VAL A 8 8.47 -6.84 7.60
C VAL A 8 6.97 -6.62 7.48
N TYR A 9 6.32 -6.08 8.52
CA TYR A 9 4.94 -5.60 8.40
C TYR A 9 4.92 -4.35 7.51
N VAL A 10 4.06 -4.33 6.49
CA VAL A 10 3.97 -3.19 5.56
C VAL A 10 2.53 -2.78 5.37
N ALA A 11 2.22 -1.50 5.60
CA ALA A 11 0.91 -0.95 5.30
C ALA A 11 0.99 0.32 4.46
N SER A 12 0.02 0.46 3.56
CA SER A 12 -0.26 1.68 2.81
C SER A 12 -1.57 2.25 3.32
N VAL A 13 -1.55 3.50 3.80
CA VAL A 13 -2.70 4.12 4.48
C VAL A 13 -3.02 5.50 3.90
N ALA A 14 -4.30 5.85 3.89
CA ALA A 14 -4.77 7.19 3.62
C ALA A 14 -6.00 7.45 4.48
N MET A 15 -5.84 8.35 5.46
CA MET A 15 -6.81 8.56 6.53
C MET A 15 -8.21 8.91 6.01
N GLY A 16 -8.29 9.89 5.10
CA GLY A 16 -9.52 10.35 4.47
C GLY A 16 -10.18 9.34 3.53
N ALA A 17 -9.44 8.32 3.07
CA ALA A 17 -10.02 7.23 2.30
C ALA A 17 -10.66 6.15 3.19
N ASN A 18 -9.97 5.76 4.27
CA ASN A 18 -10.49 4.79 5.22
C ASN A 18 -9.83 4.95 6.61
N TYR A 19 -10.54 5.64 7.51
CA TYR A 19 -10.10 5.86 8.90
C TYR A 19 -9.91 4.55 9.67
N GLN A 20 -10.82 3.59 9.51
CA GLN A 20 -10.76 2.30 10.20
C GLN A 20 -9.53 1.50 9.78
N GLN A 21 -9.23 1.48 8.47
CA GLN A 21 -8.04 0.82 7.94
C GLN A 21 -6.77 1.48 8.45
N THR A 22 -6.76 2.82 8.54
CA THR A 22 -5.60 3.56 9.07
C THR A 22 -5.34 3.18 10.53
N LEU A 23 -6.35 3.28 11.40
CA LEU A 23 -6.21 2.88 12.81
C LEU A 23 -5.77 1.42 12.96
N LYS A 24 -6.38 0.52 12.19
CA LYS A 24 -6.03 -0.89 12.20
C LYS A 24 -4.58 -1.13 11.78
N ALA A 25 -4.09 -0.44 10.74
CA ALA A 25 -2.71 -0.55 10.30
C ALA A 25 -1.72 -0.08 11.38
N PHE A 26 -2.02 1.01 12.08
CA PHE A 26 -1.18 1.48 13.19
C PHE A 26 -1.18 0.49 14.36
N SER A 27 -2.35 -0.02 14.77
CA SER A 27 -2.44 -1.01 15.84
C SER A 27 -1.75 -2.33 15.50
N GLU A 28 -1.91 -2.84 14.27
CA GLU A 28 -1.21 -4.05 13.82
C GLU A 28 0.30 -3.84 13.71
N ALA A 29 0.74 -2.68 13.21
CA ALA A 29 2.16 -2.34 13.08
C ALA A 29 2.86 -2.23 14.45
N GLU A 30 2.17 -1.68 15.46
CA GLU A 30 2.70 -1.54 16.81
C GLU A 30 2.73 -2.87 17.56
N ALA A 31 1.69 -3.70 17.40
CA ALA A 31 1.62 -5.02 18.03
C ALA A 31 2.54 -6.07 17.36
N TYR A 32 3.07 -5.79 16.16
CA TYR A 32 3.94 -6.70 15.45
C TYR A 32 5.33 -6.76 16.09
N ASP A 33 5.73 -7.94 16.57
CA ASP A 33 7.05 -8.21 17.15
C ASP A 33 8.12 -8.33 16.04
N GLY A 34 8.41 -7.21 15.39
CA GLY A 34 9.33 -7.13 14.26
C GLY A 34 9.43 -5.72 13.68
N SER A 35 9.97 -5.63 12.46
CA SER A 35 10.05 -4.34 11.76
C SER A 35 8.73 -4.00 11.09
N SER A 36 8.26 -2.77 11.27
CA SER A 36 7.02 -2.27 10.70
C SER A 36 7.25 -1.01 9.86
N LEU A 37 6.63 -0.97 8.68
CA LEU A 37 6.64 0.17 7.77
C LEU A 37 5.21 0.59 7.42
N VAL A 38 4.85 1.82 7.79
CA VAL A 38 3.56 2.43 7.41
C VAL A 38 3.81 3.60 6.47
N VAL A 39 3.29 3.52 5.25
CA VAL A 39 3.38 4.58 4.24
C VAL A 39 2.05 5.30 4.16
N ALA A 40 2.01 6.54 4.65
CA ALA A 40 0.81 7.36 4.66
C ALA A 40 0.79 8.35 3.49
N TYR A 41 -0.30 8.39 2.73
CA TYR A 41 -0.50 9.44 1.74
C TYR A 41 -0.77 10.78 2.43
N ALA A 42 0.12 11.75 2.26
CA ALA A 42 0.04 13.06 2.90
C ALA A 42 -0.15 14.17 1.85
N PRO A 43 -1.37 14.69 1.64
CA PRO A 43 -1.59 15.88 0.83
C PRO A 43 -0.81 17.08 1.37
N CYS A 44 -0.21 17.86 0.48
CA CYS A 44 0.62 19.01 0.81
C CYS A 44 0.22 20.23 -0.01
N ILE A 45 0.51 21.43 0.48
CA ILE A 45 0.31 22.70 -0.25
C ILE A 45 1.00 22.70 -1.61
N GLU A 46 2.11 21.97 -1.75
CA GLU A 46 2.86 21.84 -3.01
C GLU A 46 2.11 21.04 -4.08
N HIS A 47 1.16 20.20 -3.69
CA HIS A 47 0.27 19.53 -4.66
C HIS A 47 -0.68 20.54 -5.30
N LYS A 48 -0.91 21.68 -4.62
CA LYS A 48 -1.75 22.77 -5.07
C LYS A 48 -3.13 22.27 -5.47
N ASN A 49 -3.80 21.60 -4.53
CA ASN A 49 -5.16 21.10 -4.69
C ASN A 49 -6.10 22.27 -5.02
N ILE A 50 -6.93 22.10 -6.05
CA ILE A 50 -7.81 23.16 -6.55
C ILE A 50 -8.80 23.63 -5.47
N ASP A 51 -9.33 22.69 -4.67
CA ASP A 51 -10.30 22.97 -3.61
C ASP A 51 -9.63 23.38 -2.27
N GLY A 52 -8.32 23.62 -2.28
CA GLY A 52 -7.54 24.00 -1.11
C GLY A 52 -7.32 22.87 -0.10
N MET A 53 -6.60 23.19 0.98
CA MET A 53 -6.19 22.21 1.99
C MET A 53 -7.33 21.69 2.88
N GLY A 54 -8.45 22.42 2.97
CA GLY A 54 -9.63 22.03 3.75
C GLY A 54 -10.32 20.76 3.24
N HIS A 55 -10.16 20.44 1.94
CA HIS A 55 -10.79 19.28 1.30
C HIS A 55 -9.85 18.08 1.13
N THR A 56 -8.70 18.10 1.82
CA THR A 56 -7.67 17.07 1.67
C THR A 56 -8.15 15.68 2.05
N MET A 57 -9.03 15.53 3.03
CA MET A 57 -9.61 14.24 3.38
C MET A 57 -10.42 13.64 2.23
N LEU A 58 -11.24 14.45 1.57
CA LEU A 58 -11.99 14.03 0.38
C LEU A 58 -11.05 13.68 -0.77
N HIS A 59 -9.98 14.46 -0.94
CA HIS A 59 -8.96 14.17 -1.95
C HIS A 59 -8.26 12.82 -1.72
N GLN A 60 -7.94 12.49 -0.46
CA GLN A 60 -7.37 11.18 -0.12
C GLN A 60 -8.31 10.03 -0.52
N TYR A 61 -9.63 10.21 -0.34
CA TYR A 61 -10.62 9.25 -0.82
C TYR A 61 -10.54 9.06 -2.34
N THR A 62 -10.49 10.14 -3.12
CA THR A 62 -10.34 10.08 -4.58
C THR A 62 -9.05 9.37 -5.00
N VAL A 63 -7.95 9.69 -4.32
CA VAL A 63 -6.63 9.11 -4.57
C VAL A 63 -6.59 7.59 -4.31
N ALA A 64 -7.25 7.11 -3.26
CA ALA A 64 -7.31 5.67 -2.98
C ALA A 64 -8.25 4.93 -3.94
N ASN A 65 -9.41 5.50 -4.25
CA ASN A 65 -10.44 4.87 -5.09
C ASN A 65 -10.15 4.93 -6.59
N SER A 66 -9.19 5.77 -7.02
CA SER A 66 -8.66 5.78 -8.39
C SER A 66 -7.52 4.78 -8.60
N GLY A 67 -6.98 4.18 -7.53
CA GLY A 67 -5.82 3.29 -7.61
C GLY A 67 -4.49 4.03 -7.73
N TYR A 68 -4.49 5.37 -7.69
CA TYR A 68 -3.28 6.18 -7.64
C TYR A 68 -2.45 5.85 -6.39
N PHE A 69 -3.11 5.68 -5.24
CA PHE A 69 -2.49 5.23 -3.99
C PHE A 69 -3.31 4.11 -3.34
N PRO A 70 -3.10 2.83 -3.72
CA PRO A 70 -3.88 1.72 -3.18
C PRO A 70 -3.56 1.47 -1.71
N LEU A 71 -4.58 1.13 -0.94
CA LEU A 71 -4.49 0.78 0.48
C LEU A 71 -4.36 -0.73 0.61
N PHE A 72 -3.37 -1.17 1.37
CA PHE A 72 -3.11 -2.57 1.63
C PHE A 72 -2.37 -2.75 2.96
N ARG A 73 -2.40 -3.97 3.48
CA ARG A 73 -1.61 -4.40 4.64
C ARG A 73 -0.99 -5.75 4.33
N TYR A 74 0.28 -5.88 4.65
CA TYR A 74 1.04 -7.12 4.60
C TYR A 74 1.48 -7.44 6.02
N ASN A 75 0.93 -8.52 6.57
CA ASN A 75 1.21 -8.95 7.93
C ASN A 75 1.86 -10.35 7.91
N PRO A 76 3.19 -10.45 8.13
CA PRO A 76 3.92 -11.71 8.18
C PRO A 76 3.34 -12.72 9.17
N ALA A 77 2.80 -12.26 10.31
CA ALA A 77 2.28 -13.14 11.35
C ALA A 77 1.11 -14.02 10.87
N LEU A 78 0.41 -13.60 9.81
CA LEU A 78 -0.66 -14.39 9.21
C LEU A 78 -0.14 -15.67 8.52
N LYS A 79 1.12 -15.67 8.05
CA LYS A 79 1.73 -16.86 7.42
C LYS A 79 1.82 -18.02 8.38
N HIS A 80 2.22 -17.77 9.63
CA HIS A 80 2.31 -18.81 10.67
C HIS A 80 0.95 -19.44 10.99
N MET A 81 -0.15 -18.71 10.74
CA MET A 81 -1.51 -19.21 10.87
C MET A 81 -2.06 -19.86 9.58
N GLY A 82 -1.22 -20.06 8.54
CA GLY A 82 -1.64 -20.58 7.23
C GLY A 82 -2.58 -19.64 6.47
N LYS A 83 -2.57 -18.33 6.78
CA LYS A 83 -3.41 -17.33 6.14
C LYS A 83 -2.59 -16.47 5.18
N ASN A 84 -3.26 -15.90 4.18
CA ASN A 84 -2.63 -14.94 3.27
C ASN A 84 -2.14 -13.70 4.07
N PRO A 85 -0.84 -13.39 4.06
CA PRO A 85 -0.32 -12.20 4.72
C PRO A 85 -0.74 -10.90 4.05
N PHE A 86 -1.07 -10.93 2.76
CA PHE A 86 -1.42 -9.75 1.98
C PHE A 86 -2.92 -9.52 1.92
N VAL A 87 -3.35 -8.36 2.40
CA VAL A 87 -4.73 -7.89 2.35
C VAL A 87 -4.80 -6.60 1.56
N LEU A 88 -5.53 -6.63 0.44
CA LEU A 88 -5.83 -5.43 -0.33
C LEU A 88 -7.10 -4.77 0.22
N ASP A 89 -6.95 -3.63 0.90
CA ASP A 89 -8.07 -2.89 1.48
C ASP A 89 -8.78 -2.03 0.41
N THR A 90 -8.08 -1.58 -0.63
CA THR A 90 -8.71 -0.98 -1.84
C THR A 90 -9.35 -2.08 -2.69
N LYS A 91 -10.60 -2.42 -2.39
CA LYS A 91 -11.30 -3.54 -3.06
C LYS A 91 -11.68 -3.26 -4.50
N LYS A 92 -12.05 -2.04 -4.88
CA LYS A 92 -12.48 -1.73 -6.25
C LYS A 92 -12.03 -0.32 -6.60
N LEU A 93 -11.62 -0.13 -7.85
CA LEU A 93 -11.41 1.20 -8.40
C LEU A 93 -12.77 1.71 -8.89
N THR A 94 -13.25 2.79 -8.28
CA THR A 94 -14.55 3.42 -8.61
C THR A 94 -14.38 4.76 -9.31
N LEU A 95 -13.17 5.31 -9.30
CA LEU A 95 -12.81 6.60 -9.89
C LEU A 95 -11.67 6.41 -10.89
N SER A 96 -11.47 7.39 -11.77
CA SER A 96 -10.34 7.42 -12.70
C SER A 96 -9.12 8.08 -12.05
N VAL A 97 -7.92 7.76 -12.53
CA VAL A 97 -6.73 8.53 -12.18
C VAL A 97 -6.83 9.98 -12.66
N ASP A 98 -7.60 10.23 -13.74
CA ASP A 98 -7.88 11.58 -14.24
C ASP A 98 -8.54 12.47 -13.18
N ASP A 99 -9.36 11.88 -12.29
CA ASP A 99 -10.02 12.60 -11.21
C ASP A 99 -8.98 13.13 -10.21
N VAL A 100 -7.89 12.41 -9.95
CA VAL A 100 -6.80 12.89 -9.07
C VAL A 100 -6.04 14.03 -9.74
N ILE A 101 -5.71 13.86 -11.01
CA ILE A 101 -4.76 14.72 -11.72
C ILE A 101 -5.39 16.05 -12.09
N SER A 102 -6.66 16.02 -12.47
CA SER A 102 -7.43 17.23 -12.74
C SER A 102 -7.59 18.11 -11.51
N HIS A 103 -7.56 17.54 -10.30
CA HIS A 103 -7.70 18.26 -9.02
C HIS A 103 -6.39 18.78 -8.43
N GLU A 104 -5.22 18.43 -8.99
CA GLU A 104 -3.92 18.87 -8.50
C GLU A 104 -3.19 19.75 -9.53
N MET A 105 -2.94 21.02 -9.20
CA MET A 105 -2.33 21.96 -10.16
C MET A 105 -0.89 21.58 -10.52
N ARG A 106 -0.19 20.75 -9.73
CA ARG A 106 1.16 20.26 -10.08
C ARG A 106 1.19 19.53 -11.43
N PHE A 107 0.12 18.82 -11.80
CA PHE A 107 0.01 18.17 -13.11
C PHE A 107 -0.46 19.14 -14.19
N GLY A 108 -1.35 20.07 -13.83
CA GLY A 108 -1.79 21.14 -14.72
C GLY A 108 -0.62 22.01 -15.23
N ALA A 109 0.44 22.18 -14.44
CA ALA A 109 1.65 22.87 -14.86
C ALA A 109 2.36 22.17 -16.04
N LEU A 110 2.41 20.84 -16.06
CA LEU A 110 2.95 20.08 -17.19
C LEU A 110 2.06 20.24 -18.42
N LYS A 111 0.74 20.11 -18.27
CA LYS A 111 -0.22 20.25 -19.38
C LYS A 111 -0.10 21.61 -20.08
N LYS A 112 0.11 22.69 -19.33
CA LYS A 112 0.34 24.04 -19.87
C LYS A 112 1.67 24.19 -20.59
N ARG A 113 2.71 23.51 -20.10
CA ARG A 113 4.07 23.58 -20.65
C ARG A 113 4.27 22.70 -21.88
N ASP A 114 3.70 21.50 -21.88
CA ASP A 114 3.88 20.47 -22.90
C ASP A 114 2.69 19.50 -22.89
N ALA A 115 1.69 19.77 -23.74
CA ALA A 115 0.45 19.00 -23.81
C ALA A 115 0.65 17.60 -24.45
N GLU A 116 1.63 17.45 -25.33
CA GLU A 116 1.94 16.18 -25.98
C GLU A 116 2.55 15.20 -24.97
N LYS A 117 3.58 15.64 -24.23
CA LYS A 117 4.17 14.82 -23.15
C LYS A 117 3.18 14.52 -22.04
N TYR A 118 2.35 15.51 -21.67
CA TYR A 118 1.29 15.28 -20.69
C TYR A 118 0.41 14.09 -21.12
N THR A 119 -0.07 14.08 -22.37
CA THR A 119 -0.94 13.02 -22.88
C THR A 119 -0.23 11.66 -22.91
N ALA A 120 1.06 11.62 -23.28
CA ALA A 120 1.86 10.39 -23.26
C ALA A 120 2.00 9.82 -21.83
N TYR A 121 2.42 10.64 -20.86
CA TYR A 121 2.60 10.19 -19.47
C TYR A 121 1.29 9.83 -18.79
N MET A 122 0.19 10.50 -19.14
CA MET A 122 -1.14 10.14 -18.68
C MET A 122 -1.53 8.72 -19.06
N LYS A 123 -1.25 8.33 -20.30
CA LYS A 123 -1.49 6.97 -20.79
C LYS A 123 -0.62 5.96 -20.04
N GLU A 124 0.69 6.21 -19.97
CA GLU A 124 1.64 5.33 -19.27
C GLU A 124 1.26 5.14 -17.79
N MET A 125 0.88 6.22 -17.10
CA MET A 125 0.48 6.14 -15.70
C MET A 125 -0.80 5.33 -15.50
N THR A 126 -1.78 5.49 -16.38
CA THR A 126 -3.04 4.72 -16.33
C THR A 126 -2.76 3.22 -16.52
N GLU A 127 -1.93 2.87 -17.49
CA GLU A 127 -1.50 1.49 -17.74
C GLU A 127 -0.74 0.92 -16.53
N TRP A 128 0.18 1.70 -15.95
CA TRP A 128 0.96 1.29 -14.78
C TRP A 128 0.09 1.09 -13.53
N ILE A 129 -0.87 1.99 -13.27
CA ILE A 129 -1.82 1.86 -12.16
C ILE A 129 -2.68 0.60 -12.33
N GLY A 130 -3.18 0.36 -13.54
CA GLY A 130 -3.96 -0.83 -13.88
C GLY A 130 -3.16 -2.10 -13.62
N ALA A 131 -1.94 -2.19 -14.16
CA ALA A 131 -1.06 -3.34 -13.95
C ALA A 131 -0.72 -3.58 -12.48
N ARG A 132 -0.38 -2.52 -11.74
CA ARG A 132 -0.09 -2.59 -10.29
C ARG A 132 -1.29 -3.08 -9.50
N TYR A 133 -2.49 -2.57 -9.80
CA TYR A 133 -3.71 -2.98 -9.12
C TYR A 133 -4.06 -4.45 -9.40
N GLN A 134 -3.92 -4.92 -10.64
CA GLN A 134 -4.12 -6.34 -10.97
C GLN A 134 -3.11 -7.24 -10.25
N LYS A 135 -1.85 -6.82 -10.16
CA LYS A 135 -0.83 -7.54 -9.39
C LYS A 135 -1.21 -7.69 -7.91
N TYR A 136 -1.64 -6.61 -7.26
CA TYR A 136 -2.07 -6.67 -5.86
C TYR A 136 -3.35 -7.48 -5.66
N ARG A 137 -4.28 -7.44 -6.62
CA ARG A 137 -5.44 -8.33 -6.66
C ARG A 137 -5.03 -9.80 -6.74
N GLY A 138 -4.04 -10.12 -7.58
CA GLY A 138 -3.46 -11.46 -7.68
C GLY A 138 -2.91 -11.94 -6.34
N TRP A 139 -2.08 -11.14 -5.67
CA TRP A 139 -1.53 -11.48 -4.36
C TRP A 139 -2.61 -11.69 -3.29
N ALA A 140 -3.64 -10.85 -3.27
CA ALA A 140 -4.74 -10.99 -2.33
C ALA A 140 -5.58 -12.27 -2.58
N ALA A 141 -5.67 -12.72 -3.84
CA ALA A 141 -6.46 -13.88 -4.23
C ALA A 141 -5.69 -15.22 -4.12
N ALA A 142 -4.43 -15.24 -4.58
CA ALA A 142 -3.64 -16.46 -4.70
C ALA A 142 -3.04 -16.93 -3.37
N GLY A 143 -2.92 -16.04 -2.38
CA GLY A 143 -2.20 -16.39 -1.14
C GLY A 143 -0.71 -16.60 -1.36
N GLU A 144 -0.18 -16.13 -2.49
CA GLU A 144 1.22 -16.29 -2.86
C GLU A 144 2.12 -15.59 -1.86
N ASP A 145 3.22 -16.27 -1.51
CA ASP A 145 4.28 -15.63 -0.77
C ASP A 145 4.96 -14.58 -1.66
N ILE A 146 4.91 -13.33 -1.21
CA ILE A 146 5.51 -12.17 -1.89
C ILE A 146 7.03 -12.12 -1.62
N ALA A 147 7.52 -12.93 -0.67
CA ALA A 147 8.92 -13.01 -0.34
C ALA A 147 9.73 -13.61 -1.49
N ASP A 148 10.81 -12.92 -1.87
CA ASP A 148 11.76 -13.36 -2.90
C ASP A 148 13.11 -13.81 -2.32
N GLY A 149 13.18 -13.93 -0.99
CA GLY A 149 14.35 -14.38 -0.24
C GLY A 149 14.64 -15.88 -0.39
N VAL A 150 15.87 -16.27 -0.08
CA VAL A 150 16.28 -17.68 -0.03
C VAL A 150 15.53 -18.36 1.13
N PRO A 151 14.82 -19.48 0.90
CA PRO A 151 14.14 -20.19 1.97
C PRO A 151 15.16 -20.73 2.97
N LEU A 152 15.01 -20.34 4.24
CA LEU A 152 15.91 -20.73 5.32
C LEU A 152 15.17 -21.66 6.30
N THR A 153 15.58 -22.92 6.34
CA THR A 153 15.00 -23.91 7.27
C THR A 153 15.63 -23.75 8.64
N LEU A 154 14.89 -23.20 9.60
CA LEU A 154 15.32 -23.05 10.98
C LEU A 154 14.77 -24.20 11.84
N LEU A 155 15.64 -25.06 12.34
CA LEU A 155 15.27 -26.08 13.32
C LEU A 155 15.42 -25.48 14.73
N TYR A 156 14.36 -25.54 15.53
CA TYR A 156 14.37 -25.07 16.92
C TYR A 156 13.82 -26.14 17.86
N GLY A 157 14.33 -26.17 19.09
CA GLY A 157 13.80 -26.96 20.18
C GLY A 157 13.26 -26.02 21.25
N THR A 158 12.02 -26.23 21.69
CA THR A 158 11.38 -25.37 22.69
C THR A 158 10.60 -26.21 23.68
N GLU A 159 10.79 -25.95 24.99
CA GLU A 159 9.94 -26.51 26.03
C GLU A 159 8.83 -25.52 26.44
N THR A 160 9.12 -24.21 26.36
CA THR A 160 8.25 -23.11 26.85
C THR A 160 7.71 -22.21 25.74
N GLY A 161 7.97 -22.52 24.47
CA GLY A 161 7.59 -21.68 23.31
C GLY A 161 8.55 -20.53 23.00
N THR A 162 9.56 -20.27 23.83
CA THR A 162 10.48 -19.12 23.64
C THR A 162 11.35 -19.25 22.38
N ALA A 163 11.90 -20.44 22.11
CA ALA A 163 12.74 -20.67 20.93
C ALA A 163 11.91 -20.69 19.63
N GLU A 164 10.64 -21.06 19.72
CA GLU A 164 9.67 -20.96 18.63
C GLU A 164 9.35 -19.49 18.30
N ALA A 165 9.05 -18.68 19.31
CA ALA A 165 8.80 -17.25 19.10
C ALA A 165 10.04 -16.51 18.55
N LEU A 166 11.24 -17.00 18.86
CA LEU A 166 12.48 -16.46 18.29
C LEU A 166 12.68 -16.92 16.84
N SER A 167 12.36 -18.18 16.51
CA SER A 167 12.53 -18.68 15.15
C SER A 167 11.66 -17.92 14.14
N TYR A 168 10.43 -17.58 14.52
CA TYR A 168 9.52 -16.76 13.70
C TYR A 168 9.97 -15.32 13.47
N ARG A 169 10.91 -14.80 14.28
CA ARG A 169 11.44 -13.44 14.12
C ARG A 169 12.61 -13.37 13.15
N VAL A 170 13.30 -14.50 12.95
CA VAL A 170 14.56 -14.58 12.21
C VAL A 170 14.36 -15.11 10.77
N ALA A 171 13.31 -15.90 10.55
CA ALA A 171 12.92 -16.49 9.27
C ALA A 171 11.67 -15.81 8.70
#